data_AF-A0A1G2X2A2-F1
#
_entry.id   AF-A0A1G2X2A2-F1
#
_cell.length_a   1.000
_cell.length_b   1.000
_cell.length_c   1.000
_cell.angle_alpha   90.00
_cell.angle_beta   90.00
_cell.angle_gamma   90.00
#
_symmetry.space_group_name_H-M   'P 1'
#
loop_
_entity.id
_entity.type
_entity.pdbx_description
1 polymer ?
#
loop_
_entity_poly.entity_id
_entity_poly.type
_entity_poly.pdbx_seq_one_letter_code
_entity_poly.pdbx_strand_id
1 'polypeptide(L)'
;MKLLSQKTISFYLTCLGIMFMSSCAQTPSYEEGIKIIVTPHKLSVCSGSEDKIFVKLLDKQGGPLFGVKINATSTSSTVATVMPEALTDAAGKAMFTVKGISPGTTGIVFSVAGQKATMEVIFIEH
;
A
#
# COMPACT_ATOMS: atom_id res chain seq x y z
N MET A 1 49.12 15.13 43.54
CA MET A 1 50.35 15.78 43.03
C MET A 1 50.33 15.68 41.52
N LYS A 2 50.26 16.82 40.82
CA LYS A 2 50.38 16.94 39.35
C LYS A 2 51.86 16.76 38.96
N LEU A 3 52.10 16.27 37.74
CA LEU A 3 53.19 16.64 36.81
C LEU A 3 52.89 15.88 35.49
N LEU A 4 52.17 16.48 34.52
CA LEU A 4 52.69 17.24 33.36
C LEU A 4 53.84 16.49 32.65
N SER A 5 53.81 16.20 31.35
CA SER A 5 53.88 17.17 30.25
C SER A 5 53.89 16.37 28.92
N GLN A 6 53.09 16.72 27.91
CA GLN A 6 53.33 17.74 26.87
C GLN A 6 53.99 17.18 25.60
N LYS A 7 53.19 17.05 24.52
CA LYS A 7 53.57 17.57 23.20
C LYS A 7 52.33 18.18 22.54
N THR A 8 52.32 19.50 22.58
CA THR A 8 51.39 20.43 21.95
C THR A 8 51.70 20.55 20.45
N ILE A 9 50.68 20.79 19.62
CA ILE A 9 50.59 21.72 18.46
C ILE A 9 49.26 21.37 17.76
N SER A 10 48.12 21.97 18.13
CA SER A 10 47.55 23.24 17.60
C SER A 10 47.39 23.28 16.08
N PHE A 11 46.14 23.26 15.57
CA PHE A 11 45.55 24.43 14.90
C PHE A 11 44.02 24.27 14.69
N TYR A 12 43.27 25.17 15.34
CA TYR A 12 42.02 25.83 14.94
C TYR A 12 40.80 24.97 14.51
N LEU A 13 39.76 24.90 15.34
CA LEU A 13 38.67 25.90 15.47
C LEU A 13 37.55 25.68 14.44
N THR A 14 36.50 24.97 14.85
CA THR A 14 35.11 25.50 14.85
C THR A 14 34.17 24.50 15.51
N CYS A 15 33.71 24.82 16.72
CA CYS A 15 32.43 24.35 17.24
C CYS A 15 31.34 25.13 16.50
N LEU A 16 30.57 24.45 15.65
CA LEU A 16 29.19 24.82 15.29
C LEU A 16 28.59 23.54 14.68
N GLY A 17 27.90 22.73 15.45
CA GLY A 17 26.50 23.02 15.69
C GLY A 17 25.68 22.58 14.47
N ILE A 18 25.55 21.28 14.27
CA ILE A 18 24.38 20.73 13.58
C ILE A 18 23.97 19.51 14.39
N MET A 19 23.08 19.76 15.37
CA MET A 19 22.11 18.76 15.81
C MET A 19 21.58 18.09 14.55
N PHE A 20 21.82 16.78 14.39
CA PHE A 20 21.05 15.98 13.45
C PHE A 20 19.60 16.06 13.91
N MET A 21 18.89 17.08 13.42
CA MET A 21 17.45 17.06 13.29
C MET A 21 17.17 16.04 12.20
N SER A 22 17.25 14.76 12.57
CA SER A 22 16.57 13.69 11.85
C SER A 22 15.09 14.01 12.00
N SER A 23 14.62 14.90 11.12
CA SER A 23 13.22 15.16 10.87
C SER A 23 12.57 13.80 10.72
N CYS A 24 11.69 13.45 11.66
CA CYS A 24 10.90 12.25 11.59
C CYS A 24 9.98 12.36 10.37
N ALA A 25 10.49 12.04 9.18
CA ALA A 25 9.67 11.44 8.14
C ALA A 25 9.42 9.99 8.59
N GLN A 26 8.70 9.83 9.70
CA GLN A 26 8.20 8.54 10.13
C GLN A 26 7.12 8.20 9.11
N THR A 27 7.46 7.38 8.11
CA THR A 27 6.44 6.61 7.40
C THR A 27 5.56 5.96 8.48
N PRO A 28 4.25 6.26 8.54
CA PRO A 28 3.41 5.67 9.56
C PRO A 28 3.58 4.16 9.48
N SER A 29 4.06 3.55 10.57
CA SER A 29 4.26 2.10 10.66
C SER A 29 2.88 1.47 10.87
N TYR A 30 2.14 1.30 9.77
CA TYR A 30 0.82 0.67 9.77
C TYR A 30 0.89 -0.78 9.30
N GLU A 31 2.08 -1.35 9.05
CA GLU A 31 2.24 -2.70 8.47
C GLU A 31 1.72 -3.81 9.42
N GLU A 32 1.80 -3.62 10.73
CA GLU A 32 1.34 -4.59 11.72
C GLU A 32 -0.14 -4.37 12.06
N GLY A 33 -1.01 -5.18 11.44
CA GLY A 33 -2.44 -5.25 11.82
C GLY A 33 -3.43 -4.56 10.88
N ILE A 34 -3.04 -4.28 9.62
CA ILE A 34 -4.02 -3.88 8.60
C ILE A 34 -5.03 -5.01 8.38
N LYS A 35 -6.30 -4.66 8.26
CA LYS A 35 -7.36 -5.56 7.79
C LYS A 35 -7.86 -5.09 6.43
N ILE A 36 -7.71 -5.94 5.42
CA ILE A 36 -8.20 -5.71 4.05
C ILE A 36 -9.56 -6.39 3.89
N ILE A 37 -10.58 -5.62 3.54
CA ILE A 37 -11.93 -6.14 3.25
C ILE A 37 -12.26 -5.82 1.79
N VAL A 38 -12.59 -6.83 1.00
CA VAL A 38 -12.90 -6.70 -0.44
C VAL A 38 -14.38 -6.96 -0.67
N THR A 39 -15.05 -6.11 -1.45
CA THR A 39 -16.47 -6.25 -1.76
C THR A 39 -16.73 -5.90 -3.24
N PRO A 40 -17.41 -6.77 -4.01
CA PRO A 40 -17.88 -8.10 -3.62
C PRO A 40 -16.71 -9.08 -3.39
N HIS A 41 -16.98 -10.28 -2.85
CA HIS A 41 -15.97 -11.34 -2.72
C HIS A 41 -15.80 -12.16 -4.01
N LYS A 42 -16.81 -12.10 -4.88
CA LYS A 42 -16.85 -12.73 -6.19
C LYS A 42 -17.56 -11.80 -7.15
N LEU A 43 -17.03 -11.66 -8.35
CA LEU A 43 -17.58 -10.79 -9.37
C LEU A 43 -17.83 -11.58 -10.66
N SER A 44 -18.96 -11.32 -11.31
CA SER A 44 -19.24 -11.82 -12.65
C SER A 44 -19.22 -10.65 -13.62
N VAL A 45 -18.37 -10.73 -14.65
CA VAL A 45 -18.16 -9.64 -15.63
C VAL A 45 -18.42 -10.18 -17.04
N CYS A 46 -19.02 -9.38 -17.91
CA CYS A 46 -19.30 -9.72 -19.30
C CYS A 46 -18.20 -9.19 -20.24
N SER A 47 -18.18 -9.68 -21.48
CA SER A 47 -17.23 -9.19 -22.50
C SER A 47 -17.37 -7.71 -22.77
N GLY A 48 -16.26 -6.98 -22.63
CA GLY A 48 -16.22 -5.54 -22.85
C GLY A 48 -16.94 -4.71 -21.78
N SER A 49 -17.48 -5.32 -20.72
CA SER A 49 -18.07 -4.59 -19.60
C SER A 49 -17.03 -4.22 -18.54
N GLU A 50 -17.35 -3.19 -17.78
CA GLU A 50 -16.60 -2.75 -16.61
C GLU A 50 -17.46 -2.90 -15.36
N ASP A 51 -16.82 -3.32 -14.28
CA ASP A 51 -17.45 -3.48 -12.97
C ASP A 51 -16.56 -2.89 -11.87
N LYS A 52 -17.14 -2.70 -10.69
CA LYS A 52 -16.48 -2.03 -9.56
C LYS A 52 -16.23 -2.99 -8.41
N ILE A 53 -15.01 -2.94 -7.89
CA ILE A 53 -14.62 -3.55 -6.62
C ILE A 53 -14.31 -2.45 -5.62
N PHE A 54 -14.75 -2.63 -4.38
CA PHE A 54 -14.44 -1.76 -3.26
C PHE A 54 -13.51 -2.49 -2.30
N VAL A 55 -12.44 -1.81 -1.90
CA VAL A 55 -11.52 -2.31 -0.87
C VAL A 55 -11.56 -1.36 0.31
N LYS A 56 -11.85 -1.89 1.50
CA LYS A 56 -11.81 -1.14 2.76
C LYS A 56 -10.59 -1.57 3.57
N LEU A 57 -9.79 -0.60 4.01
CA LEU A 57 -8.67 -0.79 4.90
C LEU A 57 -9.00 -0.29 6.30
N LEU A 58 -8.75 -1.15 7.28
CA LEU A 58 -8.86 -0.82 8.69
C LEU A 58 -7.53 -1.06 9.39
N ASP A 59 -7.24 -0.29 10.43
CA ASP A 59 -6.17 -0.59 11.39
C ASP A 59 -6.57 -1.75 12.32
N LYS A 60 -5.66 -2.12 13.24
CA LYS A 60 -5.88 -3.20 14.21
C LYS A 60 -7.01 -2.94 15.20
N GLN A 61 -7.39 -1.67 15.42
CA GLN A 61 -8.51 -1.26 16.26
C GLN A 61 -9.84 -1.16 15.48
N GLY A 62 -9.82 -1.33 14.16
CA GLY A 62 -10.99 -1.17 13.30
C GLY A 62 -11.22 0.26 12.80
N GLY A 63 -10.28 1.19 13.01
CA GLY A 63 -10.31 2.54 12.47
C GLY A 63 -9.99 2.57 10.97
N PRO A 64 -10.64 3.43 10.16
CA PRO A 64 -10.38 3.51 8.72
C PRO A 64 -9.00 4.13 8.42
N LEU A 65 -8.27 3.54 7.48
CA LEU A 65 -6.98 4.06 7.04
C LEU A 65 -7.14 4.97 5.82
N PHE A 66 -6.92 6.26 5.97
CA PHE A 66 -7.00 7.27 4.90
C PHE A 66 -5.68 7.45 4.14
N GLY A 67 -5.75 7.71 2.83
CA GLY A 67 -4.60 8.09 2.01
C GLY A 67 -3.61 6.97 1.76
N VAL A 68 -3.99 5.72 2.04
CA VAL A 68 -3.14 4.54 1.85
C VAL A 68 -3.29 4.04 0.42
N LYS A 69 -2.15 3.85 -0.25
CA LYS A 69 -2.10 3.25 -1.59
C LYS A 69 -2.34 1.75 -1.51
N ILE A 70 -3.29 1.29 -2.31
CA ILE A 70 -3.57 -0.13 -2.56
C ILE A 70 -3.16 -0.43 -4.00
N ASN A 71 -2.35 -1.46 -4.20
CA ASN A 71 -2.03 -1.97 -5.53
C ASN A 71 -2.94 -3.16 -5.86
N ALA A 72 -3.36 -3.29 -7.11
CA ALA A 72 -4.17 -4.39 -7.60
C ALA A 72 -3.54 -5.02 -8.85
N THR A 73 -3.60 -6.34 -8.94
CA THR A 73 -3.11 -7.10 -10.10
C THR A 73 -4.06 -8.23 -10.44
N SER A 74 -4.25 -8.50 -11.72
CA SER A 74 -4.95 -9.71 -12.18
C SER A 74 -3.95 -10.85 -12.32
N THR A 75 -4.31 -12.05 -11.86
CA THR A 75 -3.50 -13.25 -12.07
C THR A 75 -3.50 -13.70 -13.54
N SER A 76 -4.49 -13.26 -14.32
CA SER A 76 -4.60 -13.53 -15.76
C SER A 76 -5.23 -12.32 -16.47
N SER A 77 -4.38 -11.48 -17.05
CA SER A 77 -4.80 -10.28 -17.80
C SER A 77 -5.51 -10.58 -19.11
N THR A 78 -5.41 -11.80 -19.63
CA THR A 78 -6.15 -12.26 -20.80
C THR A 78 -7.62 -12.53 -20.48
N VAL A 79 -7.98 -12.76 -19.21
CA VAL A 79 -9.37 -12.97 -18.75
C VAL A 79 -9.98 -11.66 -18.26
N ALA A 80 -9.28 -10.93 -17.39
CA ALA A 80 -9.71 -9.61 -16.91
C ALA A 80 -8.54 -8.73 -16.49
N THR A 81 -8.70 -7.41 -16.65
CA THR A 81 -7.75 -6.39 -16.17
C THR A 81 -8.36 -5.58 -15.04
N VAL A 82 -7.52 -4.99 -14.18
CA VAL A 82 -7.96 -4.13 -13.06
C VAL A 82 -7.15 -2.83 -13.06
N MET A 83 -7.75 -1.74 -12.60
CA MET A 83 -7.02 -0.50 -12.32
C MET A 83 -5.86 -0.80 -11.34
N PRO A 84 -4.62 -0.43 -11.65
CA PRO A 84 -3.45 -0.96 -10.94
C PRO A 84 -3.29 -0.41 -9.52
N GLU A 85 -3.80 0.78 -9.24
CA GLU A 85 -3.70 1.39 -7.92
C GLU A 85 -4.85 2.35 -7.62
N ALA A 86 -5.15 2.52 -6.33
CA ALA A 86 -6.05 3.54 -5.81
C ALA A 86 -5.64 3.94 -4.39
N LEU A 87 -5.96 5.18 -4.01
CA LEU A 87 -5.82 5.66 -2.63
C LEU A 87 -7.13 5.46 -1.87
N THR A 88 -7.03 5.14 -0.58
CA THR A 88 -8.20 5.12 0.30
C THR A 88 -8.71 6.52 0.64
N ASP A 89 -10.03 6.68 0.64
CA ASP A 89 -10.74 7.87 1.10
C ASP A 89 -10.80 7.96 2.64
N ALA A 90 -11.43 9.02 3.17
CA ALA A 90 -11.52 9.27 4.61
C ALA A 90 -12.30 8.17 5.38
N ALA A 91 -13.08 7.33 4.68
CA ALA A 91 -13.75 6.17 5.24
C ALA A 91 -12.93 4.87 5.09
N GLY A 92 -11.68 4.99 4.63
CA GLY A 92 -10.76 3.88 4.40
C GLY A 92 -11.09 3.08 3.15
N LYS A 93 -11.89 3.61 2.22
CA LYS A 93 -12.36 2.89 1.02
C LYS A 93 -11.59 3.31 -0.23
N ALA A 94 -11.26 2.35 -1.07
CA ALA A 94 -10.75 2.55 -2.42
C ALA A 94 -11.65 1.84 -3.42
N MET A 95 -11.85 2.45 -4.59
CA MET A 95 -12.63 1.87 -5.69
C MET A 95 -11.69 1.44 -6.82
N PHE A 96 -11.91 0.24 -7.34
CA PHE A 96 -11.19 -0.34 -8.45
C PHE A 96 -12.15 -0.68 -9.58
N THR A 97 -11.79 -0.30 -10.80
CA THR A 97 -12.50 -0.75 -12.00
C THR A 97 -11.86 -2.04 -12.52
N VAL A 98 -12.67 -3.05 -12.77
CA VAL A 98 -12.29 -4.31 -13.43
C VAL A 98 -12.95 -4.36 -14.79
N LYS A 99 -12.19 -4.77 -15.80
CA LYS A 99 -12.68 -4.95 -17.17
C LYS A 99 -12.52 -6.40 -17.59
N GLY A 100 -13.60 -7.00 -18.07
CA GLY A 100 -13.59 -8.34 -18.66
C GLY A 100 -12.99 -8.33 -20.06
N ILE A 101 -12.16 -9.33 -20.39
CA ILE A 101 -11.49 -9.48 -21.69
C ILE A 101 -11.98 -10.73 -22.42
N SER A 102 -11.94 -11.90 -21.78
CA SER A 102 -12.35 -13.17 -22.39
C SER A 102 -12.86 -14.19 -21.36
N PRO A 103 -13.63 -15.22 -21.81
CA PRO A 103 -14.19 -16.24 -20.93
C PRO A 103 -13.16 -16.99 -20.09
N GLY A 104 -13.49 -17.18 -18.81
CA GLY A 104 -12.64 -17.90 -17.85
C GLY A 104 -12.73 -17.34 -16.44
N THR A 105 -11.82 -17.79 -15.58
CA THR A 105 -11.72 -17.38 -14.19
C THR A 105 -10.35 -16.76 -13.93
N THR A 106 -10.30 -15.64 -13.22
CA THR A 106 -9.06 -15.01 -12.75
C THR A 106 -9.22 -14.51 -11.31
N GLY A 107 -8.11 -14.36 -10.60
CA GLY A 107 -8.07 -13.69 -9.30
C GLY A 107 -7.61 -12.24 -9.45
N ILE A 108 -8.24 -11.34 -8.71
CA ILE A 108 -7.69 -10.00 -8.47
C ILE A 108 -7.03 -9.98 -7.09
N VAL A 109 -5.74 -9.69 -7.07
CA VAL A 109 -4.91 -9.61 -5.87
C VAL A 109 -4.70 -8.15 -5.51
N PHE A 110 -5.22 -7.76 -4.35
CA PHE A 110 -4.96 -6.46 -3.73
C PHE A 110 -3.80 -6.58 -2.75
N SER A 111 -2.90 -5.62 -2.76
CA SER A 111 -1.75 -5.59 -1.85
C SER A 111 -1.50 -4.20 -1.26
N VAL A 112 -1.17 -4.20 0.02
CA VAL A 112 -0.82 -3.01 0.80
C VAL A 112 0.15 -3.42 1.89
N ALA A 113 1.29 -2.72 2.01
CA ALA A 113 2.25 -2.93 3.10
C ALA A 113 2.57 -4.42 3.37
N GLY A 114 2.92 -5.16 2.31
CA GLY A 114 3.22 -6.60 2.38
C GLY A 114 2.02 -7.54 2.53
N GLN A 115 0.86 -7.05 2.96
CA GLN A 115 -0.36 -7.83 3.10
C GLN A 115 -1.12 -7.97 1.78
N LYS A 116 -1.87 -9.06 1.63
CA LYS A 116 -2.62 -9.38 0.41
C LYS A 116 -4.03 -9.88 0.69
N ALA A 117 -4.96 -9.55 -0.20
CA ALA A 117 -6.28 -10.16 -0.29
C ALA A 117 -6.59 -10.49 -1.75
N THR A 118 -7.23 -11.63 -1.98
CA THR A 118 -7.59 -12.08 -3.33
C THR A 118 -9.10 -12.26 -3.43
N MET A 119 -9.68 -11.85 -4.55
CA MET A 119 -11.08 -12.12 -4.89
C MET A 119 -11.19 -12.76 -6.28
N GLU A 120 -12.21 -13.59 -6.47
CA GLU A 120 -12.44 -14.30 -7.72
C GLU A 120 -13.29 -13.46 -8.70
N VAL A 121 -12.85 -13.40 -9.94
CA VAL A 121 -13.60 -12.85 -11.07
C VAL A 121 -13.90 -14.00 -12.03
N ILE A 122 -15.19 -14.24 -12.28
CA ILE A 122 -15.65 -15.15 -13.32
C ILE A 122 -16.15 -14.32 -14.49
N PHE A 123 -15.55 -14.55 -15.64
CA PHE A 123 -16.07 -14.02 -16.87
C PHE A 123 -17.02 -15.04 -17.50
N ILE A 124 -18.19 -14.56 -17.92
CA ILE A 124 -19.20 -15.36 -18.62
C ILE A 124 -19.34 -14.83 -20.05
N GLU A 125 -19.24 -15.73 -21.03
CA GLU A 125 -19.54 -15.39 -22.43
C GLU A 125 -21.05 -15.16 -22.60
N HIS A 126 -21.43 -14.20 -23.43
CA HIS A 126 -22.81 -13.77 -23.62
C HIS A 126 -23.44 -14.36 -24.88
#